data_AF-A0A2V6G138-F1
#
_entry.id   AF-A0A2V6G138-F1
#
_cell.length_a   1.000
_cell.length_b   1.000
_cell.length_c   1.000
_cell.angle_alpha   90.00
_cell.angle_beta   90.00
_cell.angle_gamma   90.00
#
_symmetry.space_group_name_H-M   'P 1'
#
loop_
_entity.id
_entity.type
_entity.pdbx_description
1 polymer ?
#
loop_
_entity_poly.entity_id
_entity_poly.type
_entity_poly.pdbx_seq_one_letter_code
_entity_poly.pdbx_strand_id
1 'polypeptide(L)' 'MANRKSIDCRDYPSEKNCSLKMSGTEEEVLDAAVQHAVSAHGHENTPELRDQIKSMLKDESD' A
#
# COMPACT_ATOMS: atom_id res chain seq x y z
N MET A 1 2.12 9.97 -19.34
CA MET A 1 1.39 8.82 -18.79
C MET A 1 1.74 8.77 -17.32
N ALA A 2 0.75 8.81 -16.42
CA ALA A 2 1.04 8.70 -14.99
C ALA A 2 1.73 7.36 -14.76
N ASN A 3 2.91 7.40 -14.15
CA ASN A 3 3.66 6.20 -13.83
C ASN A 3 2.82 5.38 -12.83
N ARG A 4 2.46 4.15 -13.21
CA ARG A 4 1.60 3.29 -12.39
C ARG A 4 2.41 2.79 -11.20
N LYS A 5 1.76 2.67 -10.05
CA LYS A 5 2.36 2.11 -8.85
C LYS A 5 1.65 0.84 -8.46
N SER A 6 2.35 0.00 -7.72
CA SER A 6 1.78 -1.16 -7.06
C SER A 6 2.38 -1.38 -5.68
N ILE A 7 1.60 -2.01 -4.82
CA ILE A 7 2.06 -2.54 -3.54
C ILE A 7 1.57 -3.97 -3.39
N ASP A 8 2.48 -4.83 -2.97
CA ASP A 8 2.19 -6.25 -2.75
C ASP A 8 2.35 -6.56 -1.27
N CYS A 9 1.24 -6.80 -0.58
CA CYS A 9 1.25 -7.07 0.85
C CYS A 9 2.00 -8.38 1.20
N ARG A 10 2.24 -9.26 0.22
CA ARG A 10 3.01 -10.49 0.42
C ARG A 10 4.50 -10.22 0.65
N ASP A 11 5.00 -9.08 0.19
CA ASP A 11 6.38 -8.62 0.41
C ASP A 11 6.62 -8.18 1.86
N TYR A 12 5.53 -7.94 2.61
CA TYR A 12 5.53 -7.42 3.97
C TYR A 12 4.78 -8.36 4.92
N PRO A 13 5.36 -9.55 5.19
CA PRO A 13 4.70 -10.57 6.00
C PRO A 13 4.35 -10.01 7.39
N SER A 14 3.06 -10.02 7.69
CA SER A 14 2.46 -9.59 8.96
C SER A 14 1.63 -10.73 9.53
N GLU A 15 1.19 -10.64 10.78
CA GLU A 15 0.37 -11.69 11.44
C GLU A 15 -0.88 -12.07 10.63
N LYS A 16 -1.45 -11.11 9.88
CA LYS A 16 -2.62 -11.29 9.01
C LYS A 16 -2.35 -12.04 7.71
N ASN A 17 -1.08 -12.28 7.34
CA ASN A 17 -0.66 -13.00 6.12
C ASN A 17 -1.44 -12.56 4.87
N CYS A 18 -1.49 -11.25 4.61
CA CYS A 18 -2.26 -10.69 3.51
C CYS A 18 -1.69 -11.09 2.14
N SER A 19 -2.56 -11.61 1.27
CA SER A 19 -2.24 -11.99 -0.10
C SER A 19 -2.60 -10.93 -1.14
N LEU A 20 -3.01 -9.74 -0.70
CA LEU A 20 -3.47 -8.68 -1.58
C LEU A 20 -2.31 -7.99 -2.29
N LYS A 21 -2.51 -7.72 -3.59
CA LYS A 21 -1.71 -6.78 -4.38
C LYS A 21 -2.65 -5.69 -4.90
N MET A 22 -2.25 -4.44 -4.77
CA MET A 22 -2.99 -3.28 -5.24
C MET A 22 -2.16 -2.54 -6.29
N SER A 23 -2.79 -2.08 -7.37
CA SER A 23 -2.13 -1.42 -8.50
C SER A 23 -3.02 -0.31 -9.08
N GLY A 24 -2.42 0.81 -9.50
CA GLY A 24 -3.16 2.00 -9.94
C GLY A 24 -2.25 3.23 -10.08
N THR A 25 -2.81 4.44 -10.00
CA THR A 25 -1.98 5.64 -9.80
C THR A 25 -1.39 5.65 -8.38
N GLU A 26 -0.32 6.42 -8.17
CA GLU A 26 0.31 6.55 -6.84
C GLU A 26 -0.72 6.93 -5.76
N GLU A 27 -1.61 7.89 -6.05
CA GLU A 27 -2.59 8.39 -5.10
C GLU A 27 -3.65 7.33 -4.76
N GLU A 28 -4.20 6.63 -5.77
CA GLU A 28 -5.18 5.56 -5.57
C GLU A 28 -4.61 4.40 -4.74
N VAL A 29 -3.39 3.96 -5.07
CA VAL A 29 -2.76 2.84 -4.37
C VAL A 29 -2.39 3.24 -2.94
N LEU A 30 -1.90 4.47 -2.74
CA LEU A 30 -1.57 4.96 -1.40
C LEU A 30 -2.80 5.02 -0.50
N ASP A 31 -3.91 5.58 -1.00
CA ASP A 31 -5.14 5.68 -0.21
C ASP A 31 -5.70 4.29 0.14
N ALA A 32 -5.79 3.40 -0.86
CA ALA A 32 -6.26 2.03 -0.66
C ALA A 32 -5.37 1.24 0.33
N ALA A 33 -4.05 1.38 0.23
CA ALA A 33 -3.11 0.69 1.11
C ALA A 33 -3.18 1.22 2.56
N VAL A 34 -3.34 2.54 2.75
CA VAL A 34 -3.56 3.14 4.08
C VAL A 34 -4.86 2.64 4.68
N GLN A 35 -5.96 2.65 3.92
CA GLN A 35 -7.26 2.14 4.38
C GLN A 35 -7.18 0.66 4.77
N HIS A 36 -6.43 -0.15 4.01
CA HIS A 36 -6.18 -1.54 4.34
C HIS A 36 -5.36 -1.70 5.62
N ALA A 37 -4.27 -0.94 5.79
CA ALA A 37 -3.44 -0.97 6.99
C ALA A 37 -4.26 -0.62 8.25
N VAL A 38 -5.14 0.38 8.17
CA VAL A 38 -6.00 0.79 9.29
C VAL A 38 -7.08 -0.27 9.56
N SER A 39 -7.85 -0.64 8.54
CA SER A 39 -9.05 -1.47 8.75
C SER A 39 -8.72 -2.95 8.99
N ALA A 40 -7.68 -3.50 8.33
CA ALA A 40 -7.35 -4.92 8.43
C ALA A 40 -6.28 -5.22 9.49
N HIS A 41 -5.34 -4.29 9.71
CA HIS A 41 -4.21 -4.45 10.64
C HIS A 41 -4.29 -3.54 11.87
N GLY A 42 -5.24 -2.62 11.94
CA GLY A 42 -5.46 -1.78 13.12
C GLY A 42 -4.43 -0.66 13.29
N HIS A 43 -3.66 -0.32 12.25
CA HIS A 43 -2.76 0.82 12.31
C HIS A 43 -3.53 2.14 12.46
N GLU A 44 -2.92 3.13 13.10
CA GLU A 44 -3.51 4.47 13.17
C GLU A 44 -3.29 5.23 11.86
N ASN A 45 -4.30 5.97 11.39
CA ASN A 45 -4.18 6.78 10.20
C ASN A 45 -3.38 8.06 10.47
N THR A 46 -2.05 7.93 10.47
CA THR A 46 -1.12 9.03 10.70
C THR A 46 -0.39 9.42 9.41
N PRO A 47 0.13 10.66 9.32
CA PRO A 47 0.98 11.06 8.20
C PRO A 47 2.24 10.19 8.08
N GLU A 48 2.82 9.75 9.20
CA GLU A 48 3.95 8.81 9.19
C GLU A 48 3.61 7.46 8.58
N LEU A 49 2.43 6.91 8.85
CA LEU A 49 1.98 5.66 8.21
C LEU A 49 1.86 5.87 6.69
N ARG A 50 1.27 6.99 6.28
CA ARG A 50 1.12 7.33 4.86
C ARG A 50 2.48 7.46 4.17
N ASP A 51 3.45 8.11 4.79
CA ASP A 51 4.79 8.29 4.22
C ASP A 51 5.55 6.95 4.11
N GLN A 52 5.44 6.09 5.13
CA GLN A 52 5.99 4.74 5.09
C GLN A 52 5.41 3.91 3.95
N ILE A 53 4.07 3.84 3.84
CA ILE A 53 3.39 3.11 2.77
C ILE A 53 3.77 3.69 1.40
N LYS A 54 3.89 5.01 1.29
CA LYS A 54 4.34 5.66 0.06
C LYS A 54 5.74 5.20 -0.36
N SER A 55 6.67 5.06 0.58
CA SER A 55 8.02 4.54 0.32
C SER A 55 8.05 3.06 -0.06
N MET A 56 6.98 2.31 0.20
CA MET A 56 6.84 0.89 -0.15
C MET A 56 6.24 0.69 -1.55
N LEU A 57 5.68 1.73 -2.17
CA LEU A 57 5.11 1.65 -3.51
C LEU A 57 6.20 1.38 -4.54
N LYS A 58 5.99 0.36 -5.37
CA LYS A 58 6.90 -0.02 -6.46
C LYS A 58 6.33 0.50 -7.78
N ASP A 59 7.24 0.85 -8.69
CA ASP A 59 6.87 1.12 -10.08
C ASP A 59 6.20 -0.12 -10.68
N GLU A 60 5.04 0.06 -11.30
CA GLU A 60 4.42 -0.99 -12.10
C GLU A 60 4.75 -0.74 -13.56
N SER A 61 5.78 -1.44 -14.03
CA SER A 61 6.00 -1.68 -15.45
C SER A 61 4.97 -2.71 -15.91
N ASP A 62 3.99 -2.25 -16.68
CA ASP A 62 3.10 -3.12 -17.45
C ASP A 62 3.90 -3.89 -18.52
#